data_AF-A0A2J8SGU6-F1
#
_entry.id   AF-A0A2J8SGU6-F1
#
_cell.length_a   1.000
_cell.length_b   1.000
_cell.length_c   1.000
_cell.angle_alpha   90.00
_cell.angle_beta   90.00
_cell.angle_gamma   90.00
#
_symmetry.space_group_name_H-M   'P 1'
#
loop_
_entity.id
_entity.type
_entity.pdbx_description
1 polymer ?
#
loop_
_entity_poly.entity_id
_entity_poly.type
_entity_poly.pdbx_seq_one_letter_code
_entity_poly.pdbx_strand_id
1 'polypeptide(L)'
;RFNAMLAALTPLRLAVAFQAMGAMKLGLTIAIRHSHRYAGALLDEDVFQGKELVNSRSLQALVAGLKAYSTWENICCLQDCRECTGGMGYMMENRISGLKCDTDVFATFEGDNVVMLQVVGLELLAQYTKQYEEKPLFGLLQNWAESVGDKLRTSFLAFN
;
A
#
# COMPACT_ATOMS: atom_id res chain seq x y z
N ARG A 1 43.73 9.93 -20.50
CA ARG A 1 43.57 10.21 -19.06
C ARG A 1 42.11 10.13 -18.61
N PHE A 2 41.17 10.76 -19.32
CA PHE A 2 39.72 10.69 -19.01
C PHE A 2 39.14 9.26 -19.03
N ASN A 3 39.48 8.45 -20.05
CA ASN A 3 39.02 7.05 -20.14
C ASN A 3 39.57 6.15 -19.02
N ALA A 4 40.80 6.40 -18.54
CA ALA A 4 41.37 5.66 -17.42
C ALA A 4 40.69 6.02 -16.08
N MET A 5 40.30 7.29 -15.91
CA MET A 5 39.53 7.76 -14.75
C MET A 5 38.10 7.20 -14.77
N LEU A 6 37.45 7.15 -15.94
CA LEU A 6 36.15 6.49 -16.11
C LEU A 6 36.22 5.00 -15.82
N ALA A 7 37.26 4.30 -16.30
CA ALA A 7 37.47 2.88 -16.04
C ALA A 7 37.77 2.55 -14.56
N ALA A 8 38.29 3.50 -13.78
CA ALA A 8 38.44 3.33 -12.34
C ALA A 8 37.11 3.49 -11.58
N LEU A 9 36.15 4.23 -12.14
CA LEU A 9 34.83 4.49 -11.55
C LEU A 9 33.77 3.46 -11.93
N THR A 10 33.97 2.69 -13.01
CA THR A 10 33.04 1.64 -13.45
C THR A 10 32.79 0.56 -12.39
N PRO A 11 33.77 -0.02 -11.67
CA PRO A 11 33.49 -1.03 -10.65
C PRO A 11 32.70 -0.47 -9.46
N LEU A 12 32.96 0.79 -9.08
CA LEU A 12 32.22 1.45 -8.00
C LEU A 12 30.76 1.69 -8.40
N ARG A 13 30.51 2.16 -9.63
CA ARG A 13 29.15 2.34 -10.16
C ARG A 13 28.40 1.01 -10.26
N LEU A 14 29.08 -0.05 -10.67
CA LEU A 14 28.53 -1.40 -10.73
C LEU A 14 28.13 -1.90 -9.34
N ALA A 15 29.00 -1.72 -8.34
CA ALA A 15 28.73 -2.12 -6.95
C ALA A 15 27.54 -1.37 -6.35
N VAL A 16 27.44 -0.05 -6.57
CA VAL A 16 26.30 0.76 -6.10
C VAL A 16 25.00 0.33 -6.77
N ALA A 17 25.04 0.03 -8.08
CA ALA A 17 23.86 -0.47 -8.80
C ALA A 17 23.40 -1.84 -8.26
N PHE A 18 24.33 -2.77 -8.00
CA PHE A 18 24.01 -4.06 -7.39
C PHE A 18 23.41 -3.92 -5.99
N GLN A 19 23.96 -3.02 -5.18
CA GLN A 19 23.46 -2.78 -3.83
C GLN A 19 22.06 -2.14 -3.84
N ALA A 20 21.81 -1.20 -4.77
CA ALA A 20 20.51 -0.58 -4.96
C ALA A 20 19.45 -1.60 -5.38
N MET A 21 19.75 -2.47 -6.34
CA MET A 21 18.86 -3.56 -6.76
C MET A 21 18.56 -4.55 -5.61
N GLY A 22 19.58 -4.90 -4.82
CA GLY A 22 19.40 -5.78 -3.66
C GLY A 22 18.48 -5.19 -2.60
N ALA A 23 18.66 -3.91 -2.25
CA ALA A 23 17.83 -3.20 -1.28
C ALA A 23 16.37 -3.06 -1.77
N MET A 24 16.18 -2.76 -3.05
CA MET A 24 14.85 -2.63 -3.67
C MET A 24 14.06 -3.94 -3.61
N LYS A 25 14.68 -5.06 -3.99
CA LYS A 25 14.02 -6.38 -3.96
C LYS A 25 13.60 -6.79 -2.55
N LEU A 26 14.44 -6.49 -1.56
CA LEU A 26 14.20 -6.83 -0.17
C LEU A 26 13.10 -5.95 0.45
N GLY A 27 13.13 -4.65 0.18
CA GLY A 27 12.08 -3.71 0.58
C GLY A 27 10.72 -4.09 -0.01
N LEU A 28 10.67 -4.39 -1.31
CA LEU A 28 9.44 -4.81 -1.99
C LEU A 28 8.88 -6.12 -1.42
N THR A 29 9.74 -7.10 -1.15
CA THR A 29 9.33 -8.38 -0.55
C THR A 29 8.74 -8.19 0.84
N ILE A 30 9.32 -7.30 1.65
CA ILE A 30 8.80 -6.99 2.99
C ILE A 30 7.44 -6.29 2.89
N ALA A 31 7.31 -5.28 2.01
CA ALA A 31 6.08 -4.55 1.81
C ALA A 31 4.94 -5.48 1.36
N ILE A 32 5.17 -6.27 0.31
CA ILE A 32 4.17 -7.23 -0.19
C ILE A 32 3.81 -8.25 0.88
N ARG A 33 4.81 -8.84 1.57
CA ARG A 33 4.54 -9.84 2.62
C ARG A 33 3.77 -9.25 3.80
N HIS A 34 4.04 -8.01 4.17
CA HIS A 34 3.28 -7.31 5.20
C HIS A 34 1.83 -7.08 4.77
N SER A 35 1.63 -6.55 3.55
CA SER A 35 0.29 -6.33 3.01
C SER A 35 -0.51 -7.63 2.85
N HIS A 36 0.15 -8.72 2.43
CA HIS A 36 -0.49 -10.04 2.31
C HIS A 36 -0.87 -10.62 3.68
N ARG A 37 -0.02 -10.43 4.70
CA ARG A 37 -0.30 -10.87 6.08
C ARG A 37 -1.42 -10.04 6.71
N TYR A 38 -1.44 -8.74 6.45
CA TYR A 38 -2.50 -7.86 6.91
C TYR A 38 -3.85 -8.20 6.27
N ALA A 39 -3.86 -8.40 4.95
CA ALA A 39 -5.04 -8.90 4.24
C ALA A 39 -5.50 -10.27 4.75
N GLY A 40 -4.56 -11.19 5.00
CA GLY A 40 -4.84 -12.50 5.58
C GLY A 40 -5.48 -12.42 6.97
N ALA A 41 -5.00 -11.54 7.85
CA ALA A 41 -5.60 -11.34 9.17
C ALA A 41 -7.02 -10.75 9.08
N LEU A 42 -7.24 -9.80 8.17
CA LEU A 42 -8.55 -9.20 7.93
C LEU A 42 -9.56 -10.24 7.37
N LEU A 43 -9.09 -11.07 6.44
CA LEU A 43 -9.86 -12.18 5.87
C LEU A 43 -10.21 -13.22 6.95
N ASP A 44 -9.27 -13.56 7.83
CA ASP A 44 -9.50 -14.53 8.90
C ASP A 44 -10.60 -14.01 9.85
N GLU A 45 -10.52 -12.75 10.29
CA GLU A 45 -11.57 -12.15 11.14
C GLU A 45 -12.96 -12.16 10.49
N ASP A 46 -13.07 -11.80 9.20
CA ASP A 46 -14.35 -11.75 8.50
C ASP A 46 -14.90 -13.17 8.18
N VAL A 47 -14.04 -14.13 7.85
CA VAL A 47 -14.41 -15.56 7.64
C VAL A 47 -14.86 -16.20 8.95
N PHE A 48 -14.13 -15.98 10.06
CA PHE A 48 -14.50 -16.50 11.37
C PHE A 48 -15.83 -15.93 11.89
N GLN A 49 -16.19 -14.70 11.48
CA GLN A 49 -17.48 -14.10 11.79
C GLN A 49 -18.63 -14.58 10.89
N GLY A 50 -18.37 -15.45 9.91
CA GLY A 50 -19.39 -15.97 8.99
C GLY A 50 -20.03 -14.88 8.12
N LYS A 51 -19.37 -13.71 7.99
CA LYS A 51 -19.85 -12.62 7.14
C LYS A 51 -19.56 -12.98 5.69
N GLU A 52 -20.50 -12.66 4.82
CA GLU A 52 -20.27 -12.75 3.38
C GLU A 52 -19.15 -11.76 3.02
N LEU A 53 -17.95 -12.27 2.73
CA LEU A 53 -16.75 -11.50 2.42
C LEU A 53 -16.96 -10.48 1.29
N VAL A 54 -17.91 -10.78 0.40
CA VAL A 54 -18.31 -9.92 -0.71
C VAL A 54 -18.90 -8.59 -0.21
N ASN A 55 -19.44 -8.51 1.01
CA ASN A 55 -20.05 -7.29 1.53
C ASN A 55 -19.08 -6.38 2.31
N SER A 56 -17.84 -6.81 2.55
CA SER A 56 -16.86 -6.01 3.30
C SER A 56 -16.19 -4.98 2.38
N ARG A 57 -16.68 -3.73 2.42
CA ARG A 57 -16.18 -2.63 1.59
C ARG A 57 -14.69 -2.32 1.83
N SER A 58 -14.25 -2.41 3.08
CA SER A 58 -12.85 -2.23 3.46
C SER A 58 -11.94 -3.32 2.89
N LEU A 59 -12.40 -4.58 2.91
CA LEU A 59 -11.68 -5.70 2.29
C LEU A 59 -11.60 -5.55 0.77
N GLN A 60 -12.70 -5.17 0.11
CA GLN A 60 -12.71 -4.90 -1.32
C GLN A 60 -11.72 -3.81 -1.71
N ALA A 61 -11.68 -2.70 -0.95
CA ALA A 61 -10.72 -1.63 -1.16
C ALA A 61 -9.27 -2.12 -0.95
N LEU A 62 -9.01 -2.92 0.09
CA LEU A 62 -7.68 -3.47 0.35
C LEU A 62 -7.20 -4.37 -0.79
N VAL A 63 -8.04 -5.30 -1.26
CA VAL A 63 -7.73 -6.22 -2.37
C VAL A 63 -7.53 -5.44 -3.67
N ALA A 64 -8.37 -4.43 -3.93
CA ALA A 64 -8.24 -3.55 -5.09
C ALA A 64 -6.89 -2.81 -5.10
N GLY A 65 -6.50 -2.23 -3.95
CA GLY A 65 -5.21 -1.56 -3.79
C GLY A 65 -4.04 -2.53 -3.94
N LEU A 66 -4.12 -3.72 -3.33
CA LEU A 66 -3.09 -4.75 -3.40
C LEU A 66 -2.86 -5.21 -4.84
N LYS A 67 -3.94 -5.47 -5.59
CA LYS A 67 -3.87 -5.84 -7.01
C LYS A 67 -3.20 -4.73 -7.81
N ALA A 68 -3.67 -3.50 -7.68
CA ALA A 68 -3.15 -2.36 -8.45
C ALA A 68 -1.65 -2.14 -8.21
N TYR A 69 -1.23 -2.08 -6.95
CA TYR A 69 0.19 -1.90 -6.61
C TYR A 69 1.05 -3.10 -7.01
N SER A 70 0.62 -4.34 -6.71
CA SER A 70 1.43 -5.52 -7.00
C SER A 70 1.65 -5.71 -8.50
N THR A 71 0.66 -5.35 -9.34
CA THR A 71 0.78 -5.45 -10.80
C THR A 71 1.68 -4.36 -11.38
N TRP A 72 1.57 -3.10 -10.93
CA TRP A 72 2.49 -2.04 -11.35
C TRP A 72 3.94 -2.32 -10.93
N GLU A 73 4.15 -2.76 -9.69
CA GLU A 73 5.48 -3.11 -9.22
C GLU A 73 6.09 -4.28 -10.00
N ASN A 74 5.28 -5.28 -10.36
CA ASN A 74 5.76 -6.37 -11.20
C ASN A 74 6.20 -5.88 -12.59
N ILE A 75 5.40 -5.00 -13.21
CA ILE A 75 5.73 -4.39 -14.51
C ILE A 75 7.01 -3.56 -14.43
N CYS A 76 7.16 -2.71 -13.40
CA CYS A 76 8.36 -1.91 -13.18
C CYS A 76 9.58 -2.80 -12.93
N CYS A 77 9.46 -3.82 -12.07
CA CYS A 77 10.55 -4.74 -11.80
C CYS A 77 11.02 -5.49 -13.05
N LEU A 78 10.10 -5.95 -13.90
CA LEU A 78 10.45 -6.60 -15.17
C LEU A 78 11.15 -5.63 -16.13
N GLN A 79 10.72 -4.36 -16.16
CA GLN A 79 11.37 -3.32 -16.94
C GLN A 79 12.81 -3.07 -16.45
N ASP A 80 13.00 -2.91 -15.14
CA ASP A 80 14.32 -2.71 -14.54
C ASP A 80 15.24 -3.91 -14.82
N CYS A 81 14.73 -5.13 -14.68
CA CYS A 81 15.47 -6.34 -15.02
C CYS A 81 15.91 -6.34 -16.49
N ARG A 82 15.02 -5.93 -17.40
CA ARG A 82 15.34 -5.83 -18.83
C ARG A 82 16.44 -4.81 -19.10
N GLU A 83 16.33 -3.62 -18.52
CA GLU A 83 17.31 -2.55 -18.65
C GLU A 83 18.67 -2.92 -18.07
N CYS A 84 18.68 -3.61 -16.92
CA CYS A 84 19.90 -4.10 -16.27
C CYS A 84 20.64 -5.14 -17.11
N THR A 85 19.93 -5.90 -17.96
CA THR A 85 20.54 -6.85 -18.90
C THR A 85 20.98 -6.23 -20.23
N GLY A 86 20.78 -4.91 -20.42
CA GLY A 86 21.11 -4.20 -21.64
C GLY A 86 20.40 -4.76 -22.88
N GLY A 87 21.06 -4.75 -24.04
CA GLY A 87 20.48 -5.25 -25.29
C GLY A 87 20.09 -6.73 -25.25
N MET A 88 20.74 -7.53 -24.40
CA MET A 88 20.40 -8.94 -24.20
C MET A 88 19.01 -9.11 -23.57
N GLY A 89 18.52 -8.15 -22.79
CA GLY A 89 17.16 -8.19 -22.24
C GLY A 89 16.06 -8.16 -23.30
N TYR A 90 16.38 -7.67 -24.50
CA TYR A 90 15.45 -7.60 -25.62
C TYR A 90 15.34 -8.92 -26.40
N MET A 91 16.36 -9.78 -26.28
CA MET A 91 16.44 -11.07 -26.96
C MET A 91 15.36 -12.03 -26.41
N MET A 92 14.63 -12.68 -27.31
CA MET A 92 13.53 -13.59 -26.94
C MET A 92 14.03 -14.79 -26.13
N GLU A 93 15.29 -15.18 -26.30
CA GLU A 93 15.97 -16.26 -25.59
C GLU A 93 15.99 -16.03 -24.08
N ASN A 94 16.10 -14.77 -23.65
CA ASN A 94 16.10 -14.40 -22.23
C ASN A 94 14.70 -14.31 -21.63
N ARG A 95 13.64 -14.41 -22.44
CA ARG A 95 12.21 -14.45 -22.07
C ARG A 95 11.67 -13.26 -21.26
N ILE A 96 12.49 -12.30 -20.86
CA ILE A 96 12.07 -11.11 -20.08
C ILE A 96 11.03 -10.31 -20.87
N SER A 97 11.26 -10.08 -22.17
CA SER A 97 10.30 -9.37 -23.04
C SER A 97 8.95 -10.07 -23.17
N GLY A 98 8.96 -11.40 -23.29
CA GLY A 98 7.72 -12.19 -23.34
C GLY A 98 6.98 -12.14 -22.02
N LEU A 99 7.69 -12.38 -20.91
CA LEU A 99 7.13 -12.34 -19.57
C LEU A 99 6.52 -10.96 -19.23
N LYS A 100 7.17 -9.88 -19.65
CA LYS A 100 6.62 -8.53 -19.51
C LYS A 100 5.32 -8.36 -20.30
N CYS A 101 5.29 -8.79 -21.56
CA CYS A 101 4.10 -8.72 -22.40
C CYS A 101 2.92 -9.48 -21.78
N ASP A 102 3.19 -10.68 -21.25
CA ASP A 102 2.17 -11.51 -20.61
C ASP A 102 1.66 -10.89 -19.29
N THR A 103 2.52 -10.15 -18.60
CA THR A 103 2.19 -9.50 -17.32
C THR A 103 1.41 -8.20 -17.51
N ASP A 104 1.63 -7.47 -18.60
CA ASP A 104 1.03 -6.15 -18.85
C ASP A 104 -0.52 -6.22 -18.87
N VAL A 105 -1.10 -7.38 -19.19
CA VAL A 105 -2.56 -7.60 -19.13
C VAL A 105 -3.14 -7.44 -17.71
N PHE A 106 -2.37 -7.77 -16.67
CA PHE A 106 -2.88 -7.71 -15.29
C PHE A 106 -3.12 -6.29 -14.79
N ALA A 107 -2.58 -5.26 -15.47
CA ALA A 107 -2.88 -3.87 -15.16
C ALA A 107 -4.34 -3.49 -15.49
N THR A 108 -4.99 -4.23 -16.40
CA THR A 108 -6.35 -3.95 -16.88
C THR A 108 -7.35 -5.06 -16.58
N PHE A 109 -6.87 -6.30 -16.44
CA PHE A 109 -7.69 -7.45 -16.05
C PHE A 109 -8.32 -7.26 -14.67
N GLU A 110 -9.56 -7.74 -14.48
CA GLU A 110 -10.33 -7.62 -13.23
C GLU A 110 -10.51 -6.17 -12.71
N GLY A 111 -10.47 -5.20 -13.64
CA GLY A 111 -10.62 -3.78 -13.33
C GLY A 111 -9.30 -3.03 -13.54
N ASP A 112 -9.38 -1.90 -14.21
CA ASP A 112 -8.23 -1.03 -14.43
C ASP A 112 -7.63 -0.56 -13.09
N ASN A 113 -6.30 -0.60 -12.97
CA ASN A 113 -5.60 -0.25 -11.73
C ASN A 113 -5.94 1.15 -11.21
N VAL A 114 -6.12 2.14 -12.10
CA VAL A 114 -6.45 3.51 -11.69
C VAL A 114 -7.88 3.56 -11.14
N VAL A 115 -8.81 2.86 -11.79
CA VAL A 115 -10.19 2.74 -11.31
C VAL A 115 -10.25 2.00 -9.97
N MET A 116 -9.46 0.95 -9.79
CA MET A 116 -9.36 0.25 -8.51
C MET A 116 -8.84 1.16 -7.39
N LEU A 117 -7.84 2.00 -7.66
CA LEU A 117 -7.39 3.00 -6.70
C LEU A 117 -8.43 4.06 -6.36
N GLN A 118 -9.36 4.37 -7.27
CA GLN A 118 -10.48 5.26 -6.94
C GLN A 118 -11.41 4.63 -5.89
N VAL A 119 -11.64 3.31 -5.95
CA VAL A 119 -12.40 2.59 -4.91
C VAL A 119 -11.68 2.68 -3.56
N VAL A 120 -10.36 2.53 -3.56
CA VAL A 120 -9.53 2.71 -2.35
C VAL A 120 -9.65 4.13 -1.81
N GLY A 121 -9.50 5.14 -2.66
CA GLY A 121 -9.63 6.54 -2.28
C GLY A 121 -11.00 6.85 -1.68
N LEU A 122 -12.07 6.33 -2.28
CA LEU A 122 -13.43 6.51 -1.79
C LEU A 122 -13.64 5.86 -0.42
N GLU A 123 -13.06 4.68 -0.18
CA GLU A 123 -13.12 4.02 1.13
C GLU A 123 -12.32 4.77 2.19
N LEU A 124 -11.12 5.26 1.85
CA LEU A 124 -10.32 6.08 2.77
C LEU A 124 -11.03 7.39 3.15
N LEU A 125 -11.69 8.04 2.19
CA LEU A 125 -12.51 9.22 2.45
C LEU A 125 -13.69 8.89 3.36
N ALA A 126 -14.37 7.75 3.14
CA ALA A 126 -15.46 7.32 4.00
C ALA A 126 -15.00 7.06 5.45
N GLN A 127 -13.84 6.42 5.62
CA GLN A 127 -13.23 6.21 6.94
C GLN A 127 -12.84 7.53 7.60
N TYR A 128 -12.29 8.47 6.83
CA TYR A 128 -11.95 9.80 7.33
C TYR A 128 -13.19 10.57 7.79
N THR A 129 -14.28 10.57 7.01
CA THR A 129 -15.55 11.21 7.39
C THR A 129 -16.11 10.60 8.68
N LYS A 130 -16.12 9.27 8.80
CA LYS A 130 -16.58 8.59 10.02
C LYS A 130 -15.77 9.02 11.25
N GLN A 131 -14.44 9.06 11.12
CA GLN A 131 -13.58 9.52 12.20
C GLN A 131 -13.77 11.01 12.52
N TYR A 132 -14.06 11.83 11.51
CA TYR A 132 -14.35 13.25 11.68
C TYR A 132 -15.72 13.51 12.31
N GLU A 133 -16.71 12.64 12.15
CA GLU A 133 -18.01 12.74 12.85
C GLU A 133 -17.95 12.24 14.29
N GLU A 134 -17.15 11.20 14.56
CA GLU A 134 -16.99 10.65 15.92
C GLU A 134 -16.24 11.62 16.87
N LYS A 135 -15.24 12.36 16.37
CA LYS A 135 -14.46 13.34 17.15
C LYS A 135 -15.28 14.51 17.75
N PRO A 136 -16.14 15.23 16.99
CA PRO A 136 -16.98 16.30 17.53
C PRO A 136 -18.06 15.76 18.45
N LEU A 137 -18.58 14.55 18.21
CA LEU A 137 -19.51 13.88 19.12
C LEU A 137 -18.85 13.56 20.47
N PHE A 138 -17.61 13.04 20.44
CA PHE A 138 -16.84 12.78 21.65
C PHE A 138 -16.49 14.08 22.40
N GLY A 139 -16.11 15.14 21.67
CA GLY A 139 -15.87 16.46 22.25
C GLY A 139 -17.14 17.07 22.89
N LEU A 140 -18.30 16.94 22.25
CA LEU A 140 -19.58 17.38 22.79
C LEU A 140 -19.97 16.59 24.06
N LEU A 141 -19.79 15.27 24.05
CA LEU A 141 -20.04 14.42 25.21
C LEU A 141 -19.13 14.77 26.39
N GLN A 142 -17.84 15.00 26.12
CA GLN A 142 -16.88 15.36 27.16
C GLN A 142 -17.20 16.74 27.75
N ASN A 143 -17.50 17.73 26.91
CA ASN A 143 -17.90 19.06 27.36
C ASN A 143 -19.21 19.02 28.18
N TRP A 144 -20.16 18.17 27.79
CA TRP A 144 -21.41 17.97 28.55
C TRP A 144 -21.15 17.29 29.89
N ALA A 145 -20.29 16.26 29.93
CA ALA A 145 -19.91 15.55 31.14
C ALA A 145 -19.19 16.49 32.14
N GLU A 146 -18.28 17.33 31.65
CA GLU A 146 -17.61 18.36 32.45
C GLU A 146 -18.63 19.38 32.99
N SER A 147 -19.58 19.83 32.17
CA SER A 147 -20.61 20.80 32.58
C SER A 147 -21.58 20.23 33.63
N VAL A 148 -21.92 18.94 33.56
CA VAL A 148 -22.72 18.24 34.58
C VAL A 148 -21.90 18.04 35.87
N GLY A 149 -20.61 17.70 35.75
CA GLY A 149 -19.70 17.58 36.88
C GLY A 149 -19.53 18.89 37.66
N ASP A 150 -19.38 20.01 36.95
CA ASP A 150 -19.28 21.34 37.56
C ASP A 150 -20.59 21.80 38.22
N LYS A 151 -21.75 21.48 37.65
CA LYS A 151 -23.05 21.72 38.30
C LYS A 151 -23.21 20.93 39.59
N LEU A 152 -22.78 19.66 39.62
CA LEU A 152 -22.83 18.85 40.83
C LEU A 152 -21.87 19.38 41.91
N ARG A 153 -20.65 19.79 41.53
CA ARG A 153 -19.68 20.40 42.45
C ARG A 153 -20.18 21.72 43.06
N THR A 154 -20.78 22.58 42.25
CA THR A 154 -21.30 23.88 42.71
C THR A 154 -22.56 23.72 43.56
N SER A 155 -23.44 22.76 43.27
CA SER A 155 -24.59 22.45 44.14
C SER A 155 -24.18 21.82 45.48
N PHE A 156 -23.11 21.02 45.53
CA PHE A 156 -22.61 20.47 46.80
C PHE A 156 -22.00 21.54 47.72
N LEU A 157 -21.36 22.56 47.15
CA LEU A 157 -20.83 23.72 47.91
C LEU A 157 -21.92 24.70 48.36
N ALA A 158 -23.11 24.67 47.76
CA ALA A 158 -24.23 25.54 48.14
C ALA A 158 -25.10 24.97 49.28
N PHE A 159 -24.89 23.71 49.68
CA PHE A 159 -25.68 23.00 50.68
C PHE A 159 -24.95 22.79 52.03
N ASN A 160 -23.76 23.37 52.20
CA ASN A 160 -22.97 23.40 53.43
C ASN A 160 -22.57 24.84 53.75
#